data_AF-A0A4R1GH54-F1
#
_entry.id   AF-A0A4R1GH54-F1
#
_cell.length_a   1.000
_cell.length_b   1.000
_cell.length_c   1.000
_cell.angle_alpha   90.00
_cell.angle_beta   90.00
_cell.angle_gamma   90.00
#
_symmetry.space_group_name_H-M   'P 1'
#
loop_
_entity.id
_entity.type
_entity.pdbx_description
1 polymer ?
#
loop_
_entity_poly.entity_id
_entity_poly.type
_entity_poly.pdbx_seq_one_letter_code
_entity_poly.pdbx_strand_id
1 'polypeptide(L)'
;MRSGPDKRVVDKLSRALSDIERGTLSISRAADVIERLVKQVEETFVRNSAIIGRDVDTLNSISENLQSFVKEFKPITEEMAKLSSEYNELLKSLERIRKYLENIENIASHTELIAINASIEAARAGESGKNFAVVANEIRHMAKDTFRFINGIKELDREIDPKLKSLRDSVMAMERIRGRMDQLVQDINRVIAISEELRAINEVQSEIVEEVKGLSGISVAIKRINGIFSKTKKELVEGFKRLMNLRY
;
A
#
# COMPACT_ATOMS: atom_id res chain seq x y z
N MET A 1 -79.14 57.27 8.35
CA MET A 1 -78.41 56.15 8.99
C MET A 1 -77.13 55.90 8.19
N ARG A 2 -75.98 56.42 8.65
CA ARG A 2 -74.68 56.16 8.03
C ARG A 2 -74.19 54.81 8.52
N SER A 3 -74.08 53.83 7.62
CA SER A 3 -73.56 52.50 7.95
C SER A 3 -72.10 52.64 8.42
N GLY A 4 -71.77 52.08 9.59
CA GLY A 4 -70.38 51.91 10.04
C GLY A 4 -69.52 51.17 9.00
N PRO A 5 -68.20 51.10 9.20
CA PRO A 5 -67.34 50.31 8.32
C PRO A 5 -67.92 48.90 8.17
N ASP A 6 -67.98 48.41 6.92
CA ASP A 6 -68.51 47.08 6.63
C ASP A 6 -67.72 46.05 7.45
N LYS A 7 -68.40 45.37 8.39
CA LYS A 7 -67.80 44.34 9.26
C LYS A 7 -66.98 43.33 8.46
N ARG A 8 -67.42 43.00 7.24
CA ARG A 8 -66.71 42.09 6.33
C ARG A 8 -65.34 42.61 5.91
N VAL A 9 -65.17 43.93 5.74
CA VAL A 9 -63.90 44.55 5.38
C VAL A 9 -62.93 44.54 6.57
N VAL A 10 -63.43 44.82 7.77
CA VAL A 10 -62.64 44.76 9.01
C VAL A 10 -62.15 43.34 9.28
N ASP A 11 -63.02 42.35 9.14
CA ASP A 11 -62.66 40.94 9.33
C ASP A 11 -61.64 40.46 8.29
N LYS A 12 -61.80 40.85 7.02
CA LYS A 12 -60.83 40.52 5.96
C LYS A 12 -59.46 41.15 6.22
N LEU A 13 -59.42 42.41 6.64
CA LEU A 13 -58.18 43.12 6.95
C LEU A 13 -57.46 42.51 8.15
N SER A 14 -58.21 42.19 9.21
CA SER A 14 -57.67 41.56 10.41
C SER A 14 -57.08 40.18 10.12
N ARG A 15 -57.76 39.38 9.28
CA ARG A 15 -57.23 38.10 8.79
C ARG A 15 -55.96 38.29 7.97
N ALA A 16 -55.95 39.21 7.00
CA ALA A 16 -54.77 39.47 6.19
C ALA A 16 -53.56 39.93 7.03
N LEU A 17 -53.77 40.78 8.05
CA LEU A 17 -52.73 41.21 8.98
C LEU A 17 -52.20 40.05 9.84
N SER A 18 -53.08 39.17 10.30
CA SER A 18 -52.71 37.97 11.04
C SER A 18 -51.93 36.97 10.17
N ASP A 19 -52.32 36.82 8.90
CA ASP A 19 -51.61 35.98 7.93
C ASP A 19 -50.22 36.54 7.60
N ILE A 20 -50.09 37.85 7.40
CA ILE A 20 -48.79 38.52 7.23
C ILE A 20 -47.91 38.33 8.46
N GLU A 21 -48.46 38.45 9.67
CA GLU A 21 -47.72 38.27 10.92
C GLU A 21 -47.22 36.84 11.08
N ARG A 22 -48.07 35.85 10.82
CA ARG A 22 -47.69 34.43 10.83
C ARG A 22 -46.66 34.10 9.75
N GLY A 23 -46.80 34.69 8.55
CA GLY A 23 -45.84 34.54 7.45
C GLY A 23 -44.48 35.13 7.78
N THR A 24 -44.45 36.35 8.31
CA THR A 24 -43.22 37.08 8.70
C THR A 24 -42.46 36.32 9.80
N LEU A 25 -43.17 35.83 10.81
CA LEU A 25 -42.57 35.02 11.88
C LEU A 25 -41.98 33.71 11.35
N SER A 26 -42.70 33.01 10.47
CA SER A 26 -42.23 31.76 9.86
C SER A 26 -40.99 31.97 8.99
N ILE A 27 -41.00 33.02 8.16
CA ILE A 27 -39.89 33.38 7.28
C ILE A 27 -38.67 33.86 8.08
N SER A 28 -38.85 34.61 9.17
CA SER A 28 -37.74 34.99 10.06
C SER A 28 -37.07 33.77 10.71
N ARG A 29 -37.86 32.82 11.20
CA ARG A 29 -37.31 31.57 11.75
C ARG A 29 -36.52 30.78 10.71
N ALA A 30 -37.02 30.73 9.47
CA ALA A 30 -36.31 30.08 8.37
C ALA A 30 -34.95 30.76 8.10
N ALA A 31 -34.87 32.10 8.12
CA ALA A 31 -33.61 32.83 7.97
C ALA A 31 -32.60 32.52 9.09
N ASP A 32 -33.05 32.47 10.34
CA ASP A 32 -32.19 32.13 11.48
C ASP A 32 -31.70 30.67 11.42
N VAL A 33 -32.50 29.76 10.86
CA VAL A 33 -32.09 28.38 10.59
C VAL A 33 -31.06 28.33 9.46
N ILE A 34 -31.30 29.02 8.35
CA ILE A 34 -30.35 29.10 7.22
C ILE A 34 -29.00 29.65 7.70
N GLU A 35 -29.00 30.75 8.46
CA GLU A 35 -27.77 31.37 8.96
C GLU A 35 -26.96 30.43 9.85
N ARG A 36 -27.63 29.67 10.73
CA ARG A 36 -26.98 28.66 11.56
C ARG A 36 -26.43 27.50 10.74
N LEU A 37 -27.19 27.01 9.76
CA LEU A 37 -26.75 25.91 8.88
C LEU A 37 -25.55 26.32 8.03
N VAL A 38 -25.58 27.52 7.44
CA VAL A 38 -24.45 28.08 6.67
C VAL A 38 -23.19 28.07 7.51
N LYS A 39 -23.25 28.64 8.72
CA LYS A 39 -22.09 28.70 9.62
C LYS A 39 -21.59 27.29 9.99
N GLN A 40 -22.49 26.37 10.31
CA GLN A 40 -22.12 25.00 10.69
C GLN A 40 -21.47 24.24 9.52
N VAL A 41 -21.96 24.43 8.29
CA VAL A 41 -21.39 23.83 7.09
C VAL A 41 -20.01 24.43 6.82
N GLU A 42 -19.87 25.76 6.84
CA GLU A 42 -18.56 26.43 6.67
C GLU A 42 -17.53 25.93 7.68
N GLU A 43 -17.87 25.90 8.97
CA GLU A 43 -16.96 25.40 10.03
C GLU A 43 -16.55 23.93 9.82
N THR A 44 -17.48 23.10 9.35
CA THR A 44 -17.22 21.67 9.11
C THR A 44 -16.31 21.47 7.90
N PHE A 45 -16.59 22.15 6.80
CA PHE A 45 -15.80 22.03 5.57
C PHE A 45 -14.40 22.61 5.76
N VAL A 46 -14.24 23.78 6.39
CA VAL A 46 -12.92 24.34 6.70
C VAL A 46 -12.09 23.39 7.57
N ARG A 47 -12.72 22.77 8.57
CA ARG A 47 -12.05 21.76 9.40
C ARG A 47 -11.64 20.54 8.58
N ASN A 48 -12.51 20.04 7.71
CA ASN A 48 -12.22 18.89 6.86
C ASN A 48 -11.08 19.20 5.88
N SER A 49 -11.06 20.38 5.27
CA SER A 49 -9.96 20.78 4.36
C SER A 49 -8.62 20.81 5.08
N ALA A 50 -8.59 21.28 6.32
CA ALA A 50 -7.38 21.26 7.14
C ALA A 50 -6.95 19.84 7.57
N ILE A 51 -7.89 18.89 7.67
CA ILE A 51 -7.57 17.46 7.90
C ILE A 51 -6.99 16.86 6.62
N ILE A 52 -7.67 17.05 5.48
CA ILE A 52 -7.25 16.52 4.19
C ILE A 52 -5.86 17.03 3.81
N GLY A 53 -5.56 18.32 4.01
CA GLY A 53 -4.22 18.86 3.77
C GLY A 53 -3.13 18.15 4.56
N ARG A 54 -3.38 17.88 5.86
CA ARG A 54 -2.44 17.13 6.72
C ARG A 54 -2.30 15.66 6.29
N ASP A 55 -3.40 15.03 5.88
CA ASP A 55 -3.39 13.65 5.39
C ASP A 55 -2.58 13.54 4.10
N VAL A 56 -2.75 14.49 3.16
CA VAL A 56 -1.96 14.59 1.92
C VAL A 56 -0.47 14.76 2.24
N ASP A 57 -0.10 15.66 3.14
CA ASP A 57 1.31 15.86 3.52
C ASP A 57 1.92 14.60 4.17
N THR A 58 1.12 13.90 4.99
CA THR A 58 1.51 12.63 5.61
C THR A 58 1.71 11.53 4.57
N LEU A 59 0.80 11.39 3.61
CA LEU A 59 0.91 10.42 2.53
C LEU A 59 2.11 10.69 1.61
N ASN A 60 2.39 11.96 1.31
CA ASN A 60 3.59 12.32 0.52
C ASN A 60 4.87 11.92 1.26
N SER A 61 4.94 12.21 2.56
CA SER A 61 6.09 11.83 3.41
C SER A 61 6.25 10.30 3.49
N ILE A 62 5.15 9.56 3.60
CA ILE A 62 5.16 8.08 3.56
C ILE A 62 5.67 7.59 2.20
N SER A 63 5.15 8.15 1.10
CA SER A 63 5.55 7.77 -0.25
C SER A 63 7.05 8.00 -0.48
N GLU A 64 7.59 9.15 -0.06
CA GLU A 64 9.03 9.46 -0.15
C GLU A 64 9.88 8.46 0.64
N ASN A 65 9.49 8.17 1.88
CA ASN A 65 10.20 7.18 2.71
C ASN A 65 10.19 5.78 2.08
N LEU A 66 9.04 5.35 1.56
CA LEU A 66 8.90 4.05 0.90
C LEU A 66 9.71 3.99 -0.41
N GLN A 67 9.76 5.08 -1.19
CA GLN A 67 10.60 5.16 -2.39
C GLN A 67 12.09 5.09 -2.05
N SER A 68 12.54 5.75 -0.98
CA SER A 68 13.92 5.63 -0.49
C SER A 68 14.22 4.19 -0.08
N PHE A 69 13.32 3.57 0.67
CA PHE A 69 13.47 2.18 1.10
C PHE A 69 13.60 1.23 -0.10
N VAL A 70 12.75 1.35 -1.13
CA VAL A 70 12.86 0.56 -2.36
C VAL A 70 14.20 0.77 -3.05
N LYS A 71 14.68 2.02 -3.12
CA LYS A 71 15.97 2.36 -3.72
C LYS A 71 17.14 1.74 -2.97
N GLU A 72 17.12 1.78 -1.65
CA GLU A 72 18.12 1.16 -0.78
C GLU A 72 18.10 -0.38 -0.86
N PHE A 73 16.93 -0.96 -1.10
CA PHE A 73 16.78 -2.41 -1.20
C PHE A 73 17.18 -2.98 -2.57
N LYS A 74 17.20 -2.16 -3.62
CA LYS A 74 17.51 -2.59 -4.98
C LYS A 74 18.89 -3.29 -5.10
N PRO A 75 20.01 -2.74 -4.60
CA PRO A 75 21.30 -3.43 -4.64
C PRO A 75 21.28 -4.82 -3.99
N ILE A 76 20.53 -4.98 -2.89
CA ILE A 76 20.38 -6.27 -2.19
C ILE A 76 19.73 -7.30 -3.12
N THR A 77 18.71 -6.91 -3.88
CA THR A 77 18.06 -7.82 -4.84
C THR A 77 18.98 -8.20 -6.01
N GLU A 78 19.85 -7.29 -6.44
CA GLU A 78 20.83 -7.54 -7.51
C GLU A 78 21.95 -8.47 -7.04
N GLU A 79 22.52 -8.22 -5.86
CA GLU A 79 23.49 -9.10 -5.22
C GLU A 79 22.93 -10.51 -5.01
N MET A 80 21.64 -10.60 -4.67
CA MET A 80 21.00 -11.90 -4.49
C MET A 80 20.82 -12.68 -5.80
N ALA A 81 20.48 -11.98 -6.89
CA ALA A 81 20.40 -12.61 -8.20
C ALA A 81 21.76 -13.20 -8.60
N LYS A 82 22.85 -12.48 -8.29
CA LYS A 82 24.22 -12.96 -8.47
C LYS A 82 24.51 -14.20 -7.60
N LEU A 83 24.17 -14.17 -6.31
CA LEU A 83 24.35 -15.32 -5.41
C LEU A 83 23.59 -16.55 -5.90
N SER A 84 22.38 -16.38 -6.44
CA SER A 84 21.61 -17.48 -7.04
C SER A 84 22.32 -18.09 -8.26
N SER A 85 22.94 -17.26 -9.10
CA SER A 85 23.77 -17.73 -10.22
C SER A 85 25.00 -18.51 -9.74
N GLU A 86 25.75 -17.94 -8.79
CA GLU A 86 26.95 -18.58 -8.22
C GLU A 86 26.60 -19.91 -7.51
N TYR A 87 25.45 -19.97 -6.84
CA TYR A 87 24.94 -21.20 -6.24
C TYR A 87 24.69 -22.29 -7.30
N ASN A 88 24.06 -21.95 -8.42
CA ASN A 88 23.82 -22.90 -9.50
C ASN A 88 25.13 -23.38 -10.15
N GLU A 89 26.13 -22.51 -10.28
CA GLU A 89 27.47 -22.88 -10.75
C GLU A 89 28.20 -23.81 -9.78
N LEU A 90 28.05 -23.57 -8.47
CA LEU A 90 28.59 -24.44 -7.43
C LEU A 90 27.98 -25.85 -7.52
N LEU A 91 26.65 -25.96 -7.67
CA LEU A 91 25.97 -27.25 -7.84
C LEU A 91 26.53 -28.03 -9.04
N LYS A 92 26.64 -27.37 -10.20
CA LYS A 92 27.23 -27.98 -11.41
C LYS A 92 28.68 -28.43 -11.18
N SER A 93 29.46 -27.63 -10.47
CA SER A 93 30.86 -27.95 -10.17
C SER A 93 30.98 -29.19 -9.27
N LEU A 94 30.12 -29.32 -8.27
CA LEU A 94 30.06 -30.48 -7.38
C LEU A 94 29.59 -31.74 -8.12
N GLU A 95 28.61 -31.64 -9.02
CA GLU A 95 28.21 -32.75 -9.89
C GLU A 95 29.37 -33.28 -10.73
N ARG A 96 30.19 -32.38 -11.31
CA ARG A 96 31.40 -32.79 -12.04
C ARG A 96 32.43 -33.46 -11.12
N ILE A 97 32.62 -32.96 -9.90
CA ILE A 97 33.52 -33.57 -8.92
C ILE A 97 33.05 -35.00 -8.60
N ARG A 98 31.76 -35.20 -8.34
CA ARG A 98 31.17 -36.53 -8.10
C ARG A 98 31.45 -37.49 -9.27
N LYS A 99 31.28 -37.02 -10.50
CA LYS A 99 31.60 -37.80 -11.70
C LYS A 99 33.09 -38.13 -11.82
N TYR A 100 33.99 -37.20 -11.46
CA TYR A 100 35.42 -37.48 -11.44
C TYR A 100 35.79 -38.49 -10.36
N LEU A 101 35.21 -38.41 -9.17
CA LEU A 101 35.44 -39.39 -8.11
C LEU A 101 35.02 -40.81 -8.53
N GLU A 102 33.87 -40.94 -9.19
CA GLU A 102 33.42 -42.23 -9.74
C GLU A 102 34.41 -42.77 -10.79
N ASN A 103 34.90 -41.92 -11.69
CA ASN A 103 35.91 -42.33 -12.67
C ASN A 103 37.23 -42.77 -12.01
N ILE A 104 37.72 -42.04 -11.01
CA ILE A 104 38.96 -42.38 -10.30
C ILE A 104 38.77 -43.69 -9.51
N GLU A 105 37.60 -43.91 -8.92
CA GLU A 105 37.25 -45.16 -8.24
C GLU A 105 37.29 -46.36 -9.20
N ASN A 106 36.74 -46.19 -10.39
CA ASN A 106 36.80 -47.20 -11.45
C ASN A 106 38.25 -47.49 -11.89
N ILE A 107 39.07 -46.45 -12.04
CA ILE A 107 40.51 -46.59 -12.38
C ILE A 107 41.26 -47.32 -11.27
N ALA A 108 41.03 -46.95 -10.01
CA ALA A 108 41.66 -47.58 -8.85
C ALA A 108 41.28 -49.06 -8.75
N SER A 109 40.00 -49.38 -8.99
CA SER A 109 39.52 -50.77 -9.03
C SER A 109 40.19 -51.59 -10.14
N HIS A 110 40.29 -51.03 -11.34
CA HIS A 110 40.97 -51.70 -12.45
C HIS A 110 42.47 -51.88 -12.16
N THR A 111 43.11 -50.88 -11.57
CA THR A 111 44.52 -50.93 -11.18
C THR A 111 44.77 -51.98 -10.11
N GLU A 112 43.90 -52.10 -9.10
CA GLU A 112 44.00 -53.15 -8.08
C GLU A 112 43.87 -54.55 -8.71
N LEU A 113 42.93 -54.73 -9.63
CA LEU A 113 42.75 -56.00 -10.35
C LEU A 113 43.98 -56.37 -11.20
N ILE A 114 44.56 -55.42 -11.94
CA ILE A 114 45.80 -55.62 -12.70
C ILE A 114 46.94 -56.02 -11.75
N ALA A 115 47.08 -55.32 -10.63
CA ALA A 115 48.13 -55.58 -9.65
C ALA A 115 48.00 -56.98 -9.02
N ILE A 116 46.78 -57.42 -8.71
CA ILE A 116 46.51 -58.78 -8.23
C ILE A 116 46.93 -59.82 -9.27
N ASN A 117 46.54 -59.63 -10.54
CA ASN A 117 46.92 -60.54 -11.63
C ASN A 117 48.45 -60.59 -11.81
N ALA A 118 49.12 -59.44 -11.74
CA ALA A 118 50.58 -59.35 -11.83
C ALA A 118 51.27 -60.04 -10.64
N SER A 119 50.77 -59.89 -9.41
CA SER A 119 51.30 -60.59 -8.23
C SER A 119 51.14 -62.11 -8.36
N ILE A 120 50.03 -62.60 -8.91
CA ILE A 120 49.79 -64.03 -9.16
C ILE A 120 50.80 -64.56 -10.19
N GLU A 121 51.00 -63.84 -11.30
CA GLU A 121 51.91 -64.28 -12.35
C GLU A 121 53.38 -64.20 -11.91
N ALA A 122 53.74 -63.20 -11.10
CA ALA A 122 55.05 -63.12 -10.47
C ALA A 122 55.32 -64.30 -9.51
N ALA A 123 54.30 -64.73 -8.75
CA ALA A 123 54.41 -65.92 -7.91
C ALA A 123 54.58 -67.21 -8.73
N ARG A 124 53.91 -67.32 -9.89
CA ARG A 124 54.07 -68.45 -10.81
C ARG A 124 55.47 -68.55 -11.41
N ALA A 125 56.11 -67.42 -11.68
CA ALA A 125 57.48 -67.37 -12.20
C ALA A 125 58.56 -67.76 -11.16
N GLY A 126 58.19 -68.05 -9.91
CA GLY A 126 59.12 -68.53 -8.87
C GLY A 126 60.20 -67.50 -8.52
N GLU A 127 61.47 -67.92 -8.49
CA GLU A 127 62.58 -67.00 -8.18
C GLU A 127 62.73 -65.85 -9.17
N SER A 128 62.48 -66.09 -10.45
CA SER A 128 62.60 -65.07 -11.51
C SER A 128 61.55 -63.96 -11.38
N GLY A 129 60.44 -64.20 -10.68
CA GLY A 129 59.36 -63.24 -10.47
C GLY A 129 59.47 -62.39 -9.21
N LYS A 130 60.45 -62.63 -8.31
CA LYS A 130 60.56 -61.94 -7.00
C LYS A 130 60.50 -60.42 -7.11
N ASN A 131 61.24 -59.82 -8.05
CA ASN A 131 61.26 -58.36 -8.22
C ASN A 131 59.93 -57.83 -8.77
N PHE A 132 59.26 -58.59 -9.65
CA PHE A 132 57.93 -58.23 -10.16
C PHE A 132 56.84 -58.33 -9.08
N ALA A 133 56.95 -59.29 -8.16
CA ALA A 133 56.02 -59.43 -7.05
C ALA A 133 56.05 -58.22 -6.09
N VAL A 134 57.24 -57.64 -5.85
CA VAL A 134 57.38 -56.42 -5.05
C VAL A 134 56.68 -55.24 -5.72
N VAL A 135 56.90 -55.04 -7.03
CA VAL A 135 56.26 -53.96 -7.80
C VAL A 135 54.74 -54.13 -7.83
N ALA A 136 54.25 -55.34 -8.06
CA ALA A 136 52.81 -55.61 -8.11
C ALA A 136 52.13 -55.35 -6.75
N ASN A 137 52.79 -55.70 -5.63
CA ASN A 137 52.28 -55.37 -4.31
C ASN A 137 52.26 -53.86 -4.03
N GLU A 138 53.27 -53.12 -4.50
CA GLU A 138 53.32 -51.66 -4.37
C GLU A 138 52.17 -51.00 -5.15
N ILE A 139 51.95 -51.40 -6.40
CA ILE A 139 50.81 -50.90 -7.22
C ILE A 139 49.48 -51.21 -6.53
N ARG A 140 49.33 -52.41 -5.95
CA ARG A 140 48.14 -52.78 -5.20
C ARG A 140 47.95 -51.89 -3.97
N HIS A 141 49.02 -51.55 -3.27
CA HIS A 141 48.98 -50.64 -2.12
C HIS A 141 48.55 -49.24 -2.55
N MET A 142 49.11 -48.71 -3.64
CA MET A 142 48.72 -47.42 -4.22
C MET A 142 47.24 -47.35 -4.61
N ALA A 143 46.69 -48.44 -5.20
CA ALA A 143 45.27 -48.52 -5.51
C ALA A 143 44.39 -48.48 -4.25
N LYS A 144 44.78 -49.19 -3.19
CA LYS A 144 44.08 -49.15 -1.89
C LYS A 144 44.12 -47.78 -1.23
N ASP A 145 45.26 -47.10 -1.29
CA ASP A 145 45.36 -45.73 -0.79
C ASP A 145 44.51 -44.77 -1.62
N THR A 146 44.45 -44.96 -2.94
CA THR A 146 43.54 -44.19 -3.81
C THR A 146 42.08 -44.34 -3.35
N PHE A 147 41.62 -45.56 -3.04
CA PHE A 147 40.28 -45.78 -2.46
C PHE A 147 40.06 -45.05 -1.15
N ARG A 148 41.06 -45.06 -0.25
CA ARG A 148 40.98 -44.31 1.01
C ARG A 148 40.81 -42.82 0.77
N PHE A 149 41.56 -42.24 -0.16
CA PHE A 149 41.43 -40.82 -0.51
C PHE A 149 40.06 -40.50 -1.12
N ILE A 150 39.57 -41.33 -2.04
CA ILE A 150 38.22 -41.16 -2.63
C ILE A 150 37.15 -41.16 -1.53
N ASN A 151 37.23 -42.12 -0.60
CA ASN A 151 36.26 -42.21 0.50
C ASN A 151 36.29 -40.96 1.40
N GLY A 152 37.48 -40.44 1.72
CA GLY A 152 37.61 -39.18 2.46
C GLY A 152 36.99 -37.99 1.72
N ILE A 153 37.15 -37.90 0.40
CA ILE A 153 36.51 -36.83 -0.39
C ILE A 153 34.99 -37.01 -0.45
N LYS A 154 34.49 -38.26 -0.55
CA LYS A 154 33.04 -38.54 -0.50
C LYS A 154 32.42 -38.18 0.86
N GLU A 155 33.15 -38.34 1.96
CA GLU A 155 32.70 -37.86 3.28
C GLU A 155 32.59 -36.35 3.32
N LEU A 156 33.59 -35.62 2.81
CA LEU A 156 33.53 -34.16 2.67
C LEU A 156 32.36 -33.69 1.79
N ASP A 157 32.08 -34.38 0.68
CA ASP A 157 30.93 -34.09 -0.18
C ASP A 157 29.59 -34.23 0.57
N ARG A 158 29.45 -35.27 1.41
CA ARG A 158 28.26 -35.47 2.26
C ARG A 158 28.12 -34.38 3.33
N GLU A 159 29.22 -33.84 3.84
CA GLU A 159 29.19 -32.71 4.79
C GLU A 159 28.76 -31.39 4.12
N ILE A 160 28.94 -31.27 2.80
CA ILE A 160 28.56 -30.08 2.03
C ILE A 160 27.06 -30.08 1.70
N ASP A 161 26.44 -31.23 1.46
CA ASP A 161 25.01 -31.35 1.13
C ASP A 161 24.05 -30.56 2.07
N PRO A 162 24.14 -30.66 3.41
CA PRO A 162 23.27 -29.88 4.28
C PRO A 162 23.53 -28.37 4.18
N LYS A 163 24.76 -27.94 3.90
CA LYS A 163 25.12 -26.53 3.68
C LYS A 163 24.50 -26.00 2.39
N LEU A 164 24.53 -26.80 1.32
CA LEU A 164 23.86 -26.47 0.05
C LEU A 164 22.35 -26.35 0.21
N LYS A 165 21.74 -27.21 1.04
CA LYS A 165 20.31 -27.12 1.35
C LYS A 165 19.98 -25.82 2.08
N SER A 166 20.74 -25.46 3.11
CA SER A 166 20.56 -24.19 3.84
C SER A 166 20.73 -22.97 2.92
N LEU A 167 21.71 -23.03 2.01
CA LEU A 167 21.94 -21.99 1.02
C LEU A 167 20.77 -21.88 0.03
N ARG A 168 20.22 -23.01 -0.44
CA ARG A 168 19.00 -23.04 -1.26
C ARG A 168 17.82 -22.37 -0.57
N ASP A 169 17.60 -22.70 0.70
CA ASP A 169 16.49 -22.14 1.48
C ASP A 169 16.64 -20.61 1.62
N SER A 170 17.88 -20.14 1.78
CA SER A 170 18.21 -18.71 1.79
C SER A 170 17.94 -18.04 0.43
N VAL A 171 18.30 -18.68 -0.68
CA VAL A 171 17.97 -18.23 -2.05
C VAL A 171 16.46 -18.11 -2.25
N MET A 172 15.70 -19.12 -1.84
CA MET A 172 14.24 -19.11 -1.94
C MET A 172 13.58 -18.08 -1.02
N ALA A 173 14.13 -17.84 0.18
CA ALA A 173 13.64 -16.80 1.07
C ALA A 173 13.79 -15.41 0.44
N MET A 174 14.93 -15.14 -0.20
CA MET A 174 15.16 -13.84 -0.82
C MET A 174 14.37 -13.63 -2.11
N GLU A 175 14.13 -14.69 -2.89
CA GLU A 175 13.20 -14.64 -4.02
C GLU A 175 11.79 -14.19 -3.60
N ARG A 176 11.30 -14.68 -2.44
CA ARG A 176 10.04 -14.20 -1.85
C ARG A 176 10.12 -12.73 -1.44
N ILE A 177 11.26 -12.29 -0.91
CA ILE A 177 11.47 -10.87 -0.54
C ILE A 177 11.43 -9.98 -1.79
N ARG A 178 12.05 -10.40 -2.90
CA ARG A 178 11.96 -9.68 -4.18
C ARG A 178 10.51 -9.49 -4.62
N GLY A 179 9.71 -10.56 -4.60
CA GLY A 179 8.29 -10.47 -4.94
C GLY A 179 7.49 -9.52 -4.02
N ARG A 180 7.83 -9.45 -2.73
CA ARG A 180 7.24 -8.47 -1.80
C ARG A 180 7.68 -7.04 -2.07
N MET A 181 8.91 -6.83 -2.57
CA MET A 181 9.37 -5.50 -3.00
C MET A 181 8.64 -5.02 -4.24
N ASP A 182 8.36 -5.91 -5.20
CA ASP A 182 7.54 -5.58 -6.36
C ASP A 182 6.11 -5.17 -5.96
N GLN A 183 5.52 -5.87 -4.97
CA GLN A 183 4.23 -5.48 -4.39
C GLN A 183 4.30 -4.12 -3.70
N LEU A 184 5.37 -3.85 -2.95
CA LEU A 184 5.56 -2.56 -2.27
C LEU A 184 5.58 -1.39 -3.27
N VAL A 185 6.21 -1.56 -4.43
CA VAL A 185 6.19 -0.55 -5.50
C VAL A 185 4.76 -0.28 -5.98
N GLN A 186 3.92 -1.30 -6.11
CA GLN A 186 2.51 -1.11 -6.46
C GLN A 186 1.73 -0.37 -5.36
N ASP A 187 2.00 -0.68 -4.10
CA ASP A 187 1.35 -0.02 -2.97
C ASP A 187 1.76 1.45 -2.85
N ILE A 188 3.02 1.81 -3.15
CA ILE A 188 3.46 3.21 -3.27
C ILE A 188 2.62 3.95 -4.32
N ASN A 189 2.42 3.36 -5.50
CA ASN A 189 1.62 3.99 -6.55
C ASN A 189 0.16 4.19 -6.12
N ARG A 190 -0.40 3.27 -5.32
CA ARG A 190 -1.74 3.44 -4.74
C ARG A 190 -1.80 4.58 -3.74
N VAL A 191 -0.76 4.74 -2.90
CA VAL A 191 -0.66 5.87 -1.95
C VAL A 191 -0.63 7.20 -2.69
N ILE A 192 0.12 7.28 -3.80
CA ILE A 192 0.16 8.48 -4.65
C ILE A 192 -1.24 8.78 -5.21
N ALA A 193 -1.93 7.78 -5.76
CA ALA A 193 -3.29 7.97 -6.28
C ALA A 193 -4.28 8.44 -5.20
N ILE A 194 -4.21 7.90 -3.99
CA ILE A 194 -5.03 8.34 -2.85
C ILE A 194 -4.73 9.81 -2.49
N SER A 195 -3.46 10.21 -2.52
CA SER A 195 -3.06 11.62 -2.30
C SER A 195 -3.67 12.56 -3.34
N GLU A 196 -3.71 12.16 -4.61
CA GLU A 196 -4.35 12.92 -5.69
C GLU A 196 -5.87 13.01 -5.52
N GLU A 197 -6.54 11.90 -5.17
CA GLU A 197 -7.98 11.90 -4.88
C GLU A 197 -8.34 12.82 -3.71
N LEU A 198 -7.53 12.81 -2.64
CA LEU A 198 -7.71 13.70 -1.50
C LEU A 198 -7.54 15.16 -1.88
N ARG A 199 -6.59 15.50 -2.75
CA ARG A 199 -6.45 16.87 -3.28
C ARG A 199 -7.70 17.31 -4.04
N ALA A 200 -8.25 16.45 -4.90
CA ALA A 200 -9.49 16.74 -5.63
C ALA A 200 -10.68 16.93 -4.68
N ILE A 201 -10.80 16.12 -3.63
CA ILE A 201 -11.84 16.29 -2.60
C ILE A 201 -11.67 17.65 -1.90
N ASN A 202 -10.43 18.06 -1.62
CA ASN A 202 -10.15 19.34 -0.98
C ASN A 202 -10.58 20.54 -1.84
N GLU A 203 -10.39 20.45 -3.16
CA GLU A 203 -10.86 21.46 -4.12
C GLU A 203 -12.38 21.56 -4.11
N VAL A 204 -13.08 20.43 -4.22
CA VAL A 204 -14.56 20.38 -4.14
C VAL A 204 -15.08 20.94 -2.81
N GLN A 205 -14.38 20.69 -1.70
CA GLN A 205 -14.75 21.27 -0.40
C GLN A 205 -14.66 22.80 -0.39
N SER A 206 -13.64 23.38 -1.05
CA SER A 206 -13.52 24.83 -1.20
C SER A 206 -14.68 25.42 -2.01
N GLU A 207 -15.08 24.75 -3.09
CA GLU A 207 -16.23 25.16 -3.92
C GLU A 207 -17.54 25.16 -3.12
N ILE A 208 -17.78 24.11 -2.32
CA ILE A 208 -18.97 24.02 -1.47
C ILE A 208 -19.01 25.14 -0.43
N VAL A 209 -17.87 25.52 0.15
CA VAL A 209 -17.80 26.66 1.08
C VAL A 209 -18.19 27.96 0.39
N GLU A 210 -17.78 28.18 -0.86
CA GLU A 210 -18.20 29.37 -1.62
C GLU A 210 -19.69 29.35 -1.96
N GLU A 211 -20.24 28.20 -2.37
CA GLU A 211 -21.68 28.07 -2.67
C GLU A 211 -22.54 28.35 -1.43
N VAL A 212 -22.13 27.82 -0.27
CA VAL A 212 -22.83 27.99 1.01
C VAL A 212 -22.80 29.44 1.50
N LYS A 213 -21.73 30.20 1.23
CA LYS A 213 -21.70 31.66 1.46
C LYS A 213 -22.80 32.38 0.67
N GLY A 214 -23.13 31.90 -0.53
CA GLY A 214 -24.24 32.41 -1.33
C GLY A 214 -25.60 32.33 -0.62
N LEU A 215 -25.82 31.26 0.17
CA LEU A 215 -27.06 31.08 0.95
C LEU A 215 -27.20 32.11 2.07
N SER A 216 -26.10 32.67 2.59
CA SER A 216 -26.14 33.80 3.53
C SER A 216 -26.87 35.01 2.93
N GLY A 217 -26.70 35.23 1.62
CA GLY A 217 -27.43 36.26 0.87
C GLY A 217 -28.96 36.09 0.91
N ILE A 218 -29.45 34.85 0.96
CA ILE A 218 -30.88 34.54 1.11
C ILE A 218 -31.38 34.95 2.50
N SER A 219 -30.63 34.67 3.57
CA SER A 219 -30.98 35.12 4.92
C SER A 219 -31.06 36.65 5.00
N VAL A 220 -30.12 37.36 4.37
CA VAL A 220 -30.15 38.83 4.27
C VAL A 220 -31.37 39.32 3.49
N ALA A 221 -31.70 38.70 2.36
CA ALA A 221 -32.88 39.05 1.57
C ALA A 221 -34.18 38.85 2.37
N ILE A 222 -34.28 37.76 3.11
CA ILE A 222 -35.40 37.49 4.01
C ILE A 222 -35.53 38.58 5.08
N LYS A 223 -34.43 38.95 5.75
CA LYS A 223 -34.45 40.02 6.77
C LYS A 223 -34.95 41.34 6.19
N ARG A 224 -34.58 41.68 4.94
CA ARG A 224 -35.11 42.85 4.22
C ARG A 224 -36.61 42.75 3.94
N ILE A 225 -37.08 41.61 3.45
CA ILE A 225 -38.50 41.34 3.19
C ILE A 225 -39.32 41.48 4.48
N ASN A 226 -38.83 40.94 5.60
CA ASN A 226 -39.47 41.10 6.91
C ASN A 226 -39.57 42.59 7.32
N GLY A 227 -38.54 43.38 7.04
CA GLY A 227 -38.57 44.83 7.25
C GLY A 227 -39.67 45.52 6.43
N ILE A 228 -39.83 45.14 5.16
CA ILE A 228 -40.90 45.64 4.29
C ILE A 228 -42.27 45.25 4.83
N PHE A 229 -42.49 43.97 5.18
CA PHE A 229 -43.78 43.52 5.73
C PHE A 229 -44.15 44.23 7.04
N SER A 230 -43.17 44.46 7.92
CA SER A 230 -43.38 45.22 9.16
C SER A 230 -43.79 46.66 8.88
N LYS A 231 -43.19 47.31 7.87
CA LYS A 231 -43.57 48.65 7.42
C LYS A 231 -44.98 48.66 6.81
N THR A 232 -45.27 47.74 5.90
CA THR A 232 -46.60 47.60 5.27
C THR A 232 -47.68 47.35 6.32
N LYS A 233 -47.42 46.50 7.33
CA LYS A 233 -48.33 46.28 8.47
C LYS A 233 -48.66 47.60 9.19
N LYS A 234 -47.64 48.41 9.52
CA LYS A 234 -47.83 49.71 10.18
C LYS A 234 -48.68 50.65 9.34
N GLU A 235 -48.36 50.78 8.06
CA GLU A 235 -49.10 51.63 7.11
C GLU A 235 -50.56 51.19 6.95
N LEU A 236 -50.82 49.87 6.87
CA LEU A 236 -52.18 49.33 6.77
C LEU A 236 -53.01 49.65 8.03
N VAL A 237 -52.42 49.49 9.21
CA VAL A 237 -53.06 49.79 10.50
C VAL A 237 -53.34 51.29 10.62
N GLU A 238 -52.38 52.14 10.24
CA GLU A 238 -52.57 53.60 10.24
C GLU A 238 -53.63 54.05 9.23
N GLY A 239 -53.59 53.54 8.00
CA GLY A 239 -54.59 53.82 6.97
C GLY A 239 -55.99 53.41 7.40
N PHE A 240 -56.12 52.25 8.04
CA PHE A 240 -57.38 51.79 8.60
C PHE A 240 -57.88 52.68 9.74
N LYS A 241 -56.99 53.07 10.67
CA LYS A 241 -57.33 54.05 11.74
C LYS A 241 -57.82 55.37 11.16
N ARG A 242 -57.18 55.89 10.11
CA ARG A 242 -57.61 57.11 9.41
C ARG A 242 -58.99 56.96 8.79
N LEU A 243 -59.26 55.83 8.11
CA LEU A 243 -60.58 55.55 7.53
C LEU A 243 -61.69 55.45 8.58
N MET A 244 -61.39 54.91 9.77
CA MET A 244 -62.33 54.87 10.89
C MET A 244 -62.58 56.25 11.48
N ASN A 245 -61.55 57.10 11.56
CA ASN A 245 -61.66 58.46 12.09
C ASN A 245 -62.29 59.48 11.10
N LEU A 246 -62.14 59.27 9.79
CA LEU A 246 -62.74 60.10 8.73
C LEU A 246 -64.26 59.90 8.56
N ARG A 247 -64.88 59.02 9.34
CA ARG A 247 -66.33 58.73 9.30
C ARG A 247 -67.16 59.39 10.41
N TYR A 248 -66.56 60.30 11.20
CA TYR A 248 -67.26 61.17 12.14
C TYR A 248 -67.45 62.58 11.56
#